data_AF-A0A0J8QHP0-F1
#
_entry.id   AF-A0A0J8QHP0-F1
#
_cell.length_a   1.000
_cell.length_b   1.000
_cell.length_c   1.000
_cell.angle_alpha   90.00
_cell.angle_beta   90.00
_cell.angle_gamma   90.00
#
_symmetry.space_group_name_H-M   'P 1'
#
loop_
_entity.id
_entity.type
_entity.pdbx_description
1 polymer ?
#
loop_
_entity_poly.entity_id
_entity_poly.type
_entity_poly.pdbx_seq_one_letter_code
_entity_poly.pdbx_strand_id
1 'polypeptide(L)'
;MPWSITIDLLDRQIRQINVDHVQDVTGLFATLSIQSKGVQRAVYDVLHRIIPKSQEALSFDVALSDAVANLPDELISLLLDAPSASILSDYSIQDDIWMSIRCYLLSWKTVFDHFAFSSLPVQESYSANIKKNNCLNPLLDFTFDFLQLAQGKLVDVSKFNVRSFELDESESPEKEIQWLLTHIYYLCLRYLPNLTKNWWLYSQNRVKGPVEAWTQKYISPVVIEDSLRSVMEWHSAQDWTNEEQALQVRVSYKAAEIVASIEIDEESPTTSISISLPPTYPLLQALVVGGSRVAVDDKKWKSWLLAIQGVIMFSNGNLVDALLAFRKNVQGALKGQGECAICYSVISTNMETPNKKCATYGWGLVAFGGHMGVTSMTAD
;
A
#
# COMPACT_ATOMS: atom_id res chain seq x y z
N MET A 1 9.35 38.07 25.42
CA MET A 1 8.03 38.60 25.02
C MET A 1 6.97 37.73 25.69
N PRO A 2 6.02 38.29 26.45
CA PRO A 2 5.01 37.51 27.20
C PRO A 2 4.25 36.50 26.34
N TRP A 3 4.09 36.79 25.05
CA TRP A 3 3.39 35.96 24.06
C TRP A 3 4.03 34.57 23.84
N SER A 4 5.36 34.46 23.82
CA SER A 4 6.03 33.16 23.64
C SER A 4 5.85 32.25 24.84
N ILE A 5 5.88 32.83 26.05
CA ILE A 5 5.64 32.10 27.31
C ILE A 5 4.19 31.61 27.36
N THR A 6 3.22 32.43 26.92
CA THR A 6 1.82 32.02 26.83
C THR A 6 1.62 30.89 25.82
N ILE A 7 2.29 30.92 24.66
CA ILE A 7 2.25 29.84 23.67
C ILE A 7 2.83 28.55 24.24
N ASP A 8 3.99 28.61 24.91
CA ASP A 8 4.62 27.41 25.49
C ASP A 8 3.77 26.79 26.60
N LEU A 9 3.08 27.62 27.39
CA LEU A 9 2.13 27.16 28.39
C LEU A 9 0.88 26.54 27.76
N LEU A 10 0.35 27.14 26.70
CA LEU A 10 -0.76 26.58 25.92
C LEU A 10 -0.37 25.25 25.27
N ASP A 11 0.81 25.13 24.67
CA ASP A 11 1.30 23.88 24.07
C ASP A 11 1.36 22.74 25.10
N ARG A 12 1.89 23.03 26.29
CA ARG A 12 1.93 22.07 27.40
C ARG A 12 0.53 21.66 27.86
N GLN A 13 -0.41 22.61 27.97
CA GLN A 13 -1.79 22.31 28.35
C GLN A 13 -2.49 21.49 27.26
N ILE A 14 -2.29 21.80 25.98
CA ILE A 14 -2.92 21.12 24.85
C ILE A 14 -2.38 19.71 24.67
N ARG A 15 -1.09 19.48 24.96
CA ARG A 15 -0.52 18.12 25.07
C ARG A 15 -1.15 17.31 26.21
N GLN A 16 -1.57 17.96 27.29
CA GLN A 16 -2.22 17.33 28.44
C GLN A 16 -3.74 17.15 28.29
N ILE A 17 -4.38 17.74 27.25
CA ILE A 17 -5.80 17.55 27.01
C ILE A 17 -6.07 16.06 26.78
N ASN A 18 -6.95 15.50 27.60
CA ASN A 18 -7.51 14.19 27.36
C ASN A 18 -8.46 14.29 26.15
N VAL A 19 -7.91 13.93 25.00
CA VAL A 19 -8.59 13.94 23.70
C VAL A 19 -9.74 12.94 23.58
N ASP A 20 -9.91 12.01 24.53
CA ASP A 20 -10.98 11.00 24.50
C ASP A 20 -12.39 11.59 24.66
N HIS A 21 -12.52 12.86 25.05
CA HIS A 21 -13.81 13.54 25.25
C HIS A 21 -14.20 14.53 24.14
N VAL A 22 -13.37 14.68 23.10
CA VAL A 22 -13.65 15.59 21.99
C VAL A 22 -14.61 14.89 21.02
N GLN A 23 -15.89 15.30 21.04
CA GLN A 23 -16.95 14.66 20.23
C GLN A 23 -17.05 15.21 18.81
N ASP A 24 -16.67 16.47 18.58
CA ASP A 24 -16.73 17.11 17.28
C ASP A 24 -15.37 17.76 16.93
N VAL A 25 -14.74 17.25 15.87
CA VAL A 25 -13.45 17.74 15.35
C VAL A 25 -13.62 18.70 14.17
N THR A 26 -14.85 18.91 13.69
CA THR A 26 -15.14 19.67 12.46
C THR A 26 -14.64 21.13 12.56
N GLY A 27 -14.90 21.78 13.69
CA GLY A 27 -14.43 23.15 13.94
C GLY A 27 -12.90 23.27 14.05
N LEU A 28 -12.18 22.17 14.31
CA LEU A 28 -10.72 22.18 14.41
C LEU A 28 -10.08 22.35 13.03
N PHE A 29 -10.68 21.79 11.96
CA PHE A 29 -10.15 21.99 10.60
C PHE A 29 -10.16 23.47 10.21
N ALA A 30 -11.27 24.17 10.45
CA ALA A 30 -11.34 25.62 10.20
C ALA A 30 -10.30 26.40 11.02
N THR A 31 -10.03 25.97 12.26
CA THR A 31 -9.04 26.61 13.16
C THR A 31 -7.59 26.44 12.66
N LEU A 32 -7.30 25.40 11.86
CA LEU A 32 -5.98 25.19 11.26
C LEU A 32 -5.59 26.30 10.27
N SER A 33 -6.58 26.96 9.66
CA SER A 33 -6.35 28.07 8.71
C SER A 33 -5.84 29.37 9.36
N ILE A 34 -5.89 29.46 10.69
CA ILE A 34 -5.43 30.64 11.44
C ILE A 34 -3.92 30.79 11.27
N GLN A 35 -3.48 31.98 10.85
CA GLN A 35 -2.08 32.33 10.57
C GLN A 35 -1.26 32.53 11.86
N SER A 36 -1.24 31.52 12.74
CA SER A 36 -0.45 31.50 13.96
C SER A 36 0.19 30.13 14.16
N LYS A 37 1.53 30.09 14.25
CA LYS A 37 2.32 28.86 14.43
C LYS A 37 1.85 28.04 15.64
N GLY A 38 1.63 28.72 16.77
CA GLY A 38 1.18 28.07 18.01
C GLY A 38 -0.22 27.49 17.89
N VAL A 39 -1.14 28.18 17.21
CA VAL A 39 -2.50 27.69 16.97
C VAL A 39 -2.48 26.47 16.04
N GLN A 40 -1.77 26.54 14.91
CA GLN A 40 -1.67 25.43 13.98
C GLN A 40 -1.06 24.19 14.62
N ARG A 41 0.02 24.34 15.39
CA ARG A 41 0.66 23.25 16.13
C ARG A 41 -0.32 22.60 17.10
N ALA A 42 -0.96 23.41 17.93
CA ALA A 42 -1.93 22.93 18.92
C ALA A 42 -3.09 22.16 18.29
N VAL A 43 -3.70 22.72 17.25
CA VAL A 43 -4.82 22.12 16.53
C VAL A 43 -4.39 20.83 15.84
N TYR A 44 -3.26 20.85 15.15
CA TYR A 44 -2.70 19.66 14.51
C TYR A 44 -2.40 18.56 15.53
N ASP A 45 -1.77 18.88 16.66
CA ASP A 45 -1.45 17.90 17.71
C ASP A 45 -2.73 17.24 18.26
N VAL A 46 -3.83 17.98 18.37
CA VAL A 46 -5.13 17.44 18.79
C VAL A 46 -5.72 16.54 17.70
N LEU A 47 -5.78 17.01 16.45
CA LEU A 47 -6.29 16.24 15.31
C LEU A 47 -5.51 14.93 15.09
N HIS A 48 -4.18 15.00 15.11
CA HIS A 48 -3.27 13.88 14.90
C HIS A 48 -3.46 12.76 15.95
N ARG A 49 -3.95 13.11 17.15
CA ARG A 49 -4.22 12.15 18.23
C ARG A 49 -5.65 11.59 18.22
N ILE A 50 -6.64 12.40 17.80
CA ILE A 50 -8.05 11.99 17.78
C ILE A 50 -8.39 11.17 16.54
N ILE A 51 -7.98 11.63 15.36
CA ILE A 51 -8.38 11.06 14.07
C ILE A 51 -8.12 9.55 14.03
N PRO A 52 -6.90 9.04 14.35
CA PRO A 52 -6.64 7.59 14.38
C PRO A 52 -7.66 6.78 15.17
N LYS A 53 -8.02 7.24 16.38
CA LYS A 53 -8.94 6.55 17.27
C LYS A 53 -10.37 6.51 16.70
N SER A 54 -10.78 7.58 16.01
CA SER A 54 -12.12 7.64 15.42
C SER A 54 -12.25 6.76 14.16
N GLN A 55 -11.14 6.47 13.46
CA GLN A 55 -11.17 5.66 12.24
C GLN A 55 -11.46 4.18 12.50
N GLU A 56 -11.01 3.63 13.64
CA GLU A 56 -11.29 2.23 13.99
C GLU A 56 -12.79 2.00 14.20
N ALA A 57 -13.45 2.90 14.95
CA ALA A 57 -14.89 2.85 15.17
C ALA A 57 -15.67 3.01 13.86
N LEU A 58 -15.30 3.99 13.02
CA LEU A 58 -15.92 4.18 11.72
C LEU A 58 -15.75 2.96 10.80
N SER A 59 -14.58 2.33 10.83
CA SER A 59 -14.30 1.12 10.04
C SER A 59 -15.19 -0.05 10.44
N PHE A 60 -15.52 -0.17 11.72
CA PHE A 60 -16.46 -1.16 12.24
C PHE A 60 -17.89 -0.85 11.78
N ASP A 61 -18.33 0.41 11.91
CA ASP A 61 -19.68 0.82 11.52
C ASP A 61 -19.93 0.63 10.02
N VAL A 62 -18.97 1.02 9.17
CA VAL A 62 -19.04 0.84 7.72
C VAL A 62 -19.15 -0.64 7.34
N ALA A 63 -18.42 -1.52 8.03
CA ALA A 63 -18.50 -2.95 7.80
C ALA A 63 -19.87 -3.57 8.16
N LEU A 64 -20.65 -2.91 9.04
CA LEU A 64 -21.99 -3.35 9.42
C LEU A 64 -23.10 -2.75 8.57
N SER A 65 -22.94 -1.50 8.12
CA SER A 65 -24.02 -0.74 7.49
C SER A 65 -23.87 -0.53 5.99
N ASP A 66 -22.77 -0.98 5.38
CA ASP A 66 -22.39 -0.71 3.97
C ASP A 66 -22.44 0.80 3.60
N ALA A 67 -22.23 1.68 4.60
CA ALA A 67 -22.28 3.12 4.39
C ALA A 67 -20.99 3.63 3.72
N VAL A 68 -21.10 4.63 2.84
CA VAL A 68 -19.93 5.24 2.20
C VAL A 68 -19.31 6.28 3.15
N ALA A 69 -18.10 6.01 3.63
CA ALA A 69 -17.32 6.97 4.40
C ALA A 69 -16.72 8.05 3.48
N ASN A 70 -16.80 9.32 3.88
CA ASN A 70 -16.15 10.42 3.20
C ASN A 70 -15.23 11.17 4.17
N LEU A 71 -14.18 11.79 3.63
CA LEU A 71 -13.41 12.76 4.39
C LEU A 71 -14.30 13.98 4.73
N PRO A 72 -14.08 14.64 5.88
CA PRO A 72 -14.83 15.85 6.25
C PRO A 72 -14.77 16.93 5.16
N ASP A 73 -15.89 17.57 4.86
CA ASP A 73 -15.98 18.58 3.79
C ASP A 73 -15.09 19.80 4.08
N GLU A 74 -14.98 20.19 5.34
CA GLU A 74 -14.08 21.26 5.81
C GLU A 74 -12.63 20.91 5.54
N LEU A 75 -12.24 19.64 5.75
CA LEU A 75 -10.90 19.17 5.44
C LEU A 75 -10.66 19.21 3.93
N ILE A 76 -11.62 18.74 3.12
CA ILE A 76 -11.51 18.82 1.66
C ILE A 76 -11.38 20.27 1.17
N SER A 77 -12.13 21.20 1.75
CA SER A 77 -12.05 22.63 1.41
C SER A 77 -10.63 23.17 1.60
N LEU A 78 -9.90 22.75 2.65
CA LEU A 78 -8.52 23.17 2.88
C LEU A 78 -7.54 22.62 1.83
N LEU A 79 -7.90 21.52 1.14
CA LEU A 79 -7.05 20.92 0.10
C LEU A 79 -7.24 21.55 -1.29
N LEU A 80 -8.28 22.39 -1.47
CA LEU A 80 -8.56 23.00 -2.78
C LEU A 80 -7.62 24.18 -3.09
N ASP A 81 -7.11 24.86 -2.07
CA ASP A 81 -6.25 26.03 -2.19
C ASP A 81 -4.76 25.64 -2.19
N ALA A 82 -4.35 24.82 -3.16
CA ALA A 82 -2.97 24.39 -3.29
C ALA A 82 -2.02 25.59 -3.55
N PRO A 83 -0.89 25.71 -2.83
CA PRO A 83 0.07 26.78 -3.06
C PRO A 83 0.64 26.71 -4.48
N SER A 84 0.79 27.87 -5.14
CA SER A 84 1.31 27.93 -6.50
C SER A 84 2.84 28.03 -6.56
N ALA A 85 3.42 27.51 -7.64
CA ALA A 85 4.87 27.62 -7.90
C ALA A 85 5.39 29.06 -8.00
N SER A 86 4.52 30.04 -8.30
CA SER A 86 4.89 31.46 -8.36
C SER A 86 5.29 32.04 -7.00
N ILE A 87 4.83 31.43 -5.90
CA ILE A 87 5.18 31.82 -4.53
C ILE A 87 6.65 31.51 -4.21
N LEU A 88 7.28 30.67 -5.04
CA LEU A 88 8.58 30.08 -4.80
C LEU A 88 9.74 30.84 -5.46
N SER A 89 9.45 31.93 -6.18
CA SER A 89 10.47 32.77 -6.84
C SER A 89 11.22 33.70 -5.88
N ASP A 90 10.73 33.86 -4.66
CA ASP A 90 11.31 34.78 -3.69
C ASP A 90 12.45 34.13 -2.90
N TYR A 91 13.57 34.83 -2.76
CA TYR A 91 14.78 34.37 -2.04
C TYR A 91 14.54 34.04 -0.56
N SER A 92 13.39 34.43 0.00
CA SER A 92 12.99 34.15 1.38
C SER A 92 11.48 33.92 1.44
N ILE A 93 11.07 32.78 1.98
CA ILE A 93 9.66 32.49 2.27
C ILE A 93 9.21 33.45 3.37
N GLN A 94 8.30 34.37 3.06
CA GLN A 94 7.71 35.28 4.04
C GLN A 94 6.87 34.51 5.06
N ASP A 95 6.73 35.04 6.28
CA ASP A 95 6.07 34.33 7.38
C ASP A 95 4.60 33.99 7.08
N ASP A 96 3.87 34.87 6.40
CA ASP A 96 2.47 34.67 5.99
C ASP A 96 2.32 33.58 4.91
N ILE A 97 3.21 33.58 3.92
CA ILE A 97 3.30 32.55 2.89
C ILE A 97 3.61 31.19 3.53
N TRP A 98 4.60 31.17 4.41
CA TRP A 98 5.01 30.01 5.18
C TRP A 98 3.82 29.40 5.95
N MET A 99 3.09 30.23 6.69
CA MET A 99 1.97 29.80 7.51
C MET A 99 0.81 29.22 6.67
N SER A 100 0.62 29.74 5.45
CA SER A 100 -0.37 29.22 4.49
C SER A 100 0.03 27.87 3.90
N ILE A 101 1.28 27.72 3.46
CA ILE A 101 1.82 26.43 3.00
C ILE A 101 1.75 25.39 4.12
N ARG A 102 2.14 25.79 5.34
CA ARG A 102 2.09 24.91 6.51
C ARG A 102 0.67 24.43 6.80
N CYS A 103 -0.33 25.31 6.79
CA CYS A 103 -1.74 24.91 6.93
C CYS A 103 -2.13 23.84 5.89
N TYR A 104 -1.83 24.10 4.62
CA TYR A 104 -2.15 23.19 3.52
C TYR A 104 -1.49 21.81 3.70
N LEU A 105 -0.20 21.77 4.02
CA LEU A 105 0.53 20.52 4.20
C LEU A 105 0.11 19.76 5.46
N LEU A 106 -0.18 20.46 6.56
CA LEU A 106 -0.73 19.84 7.76
C LEU A 106 -2.13 19.26 7.50
N SER A 107 -2.94 19.93 6.68
CA SER A 107 -4.23 19.39 6.24
C SER A 107 -4.05 18.06 5.51
N TRP A 108 -3.12 17.97 4.55
CA TRP A 108 -2.77 16.71 3.90
C TRP A 108 -2.26 15.66 4.88
N LYS A 109 -1.45 16.05 5.86
CA LYS A 109 -0.97 15.12 6.87
C LYS A 109 -2.12 14.55 7.72
N THR A 110 -3.12 15.37 8.05
CA THR A 110 -4.34 14.91 8.75
C THR A 110 -5.23 14.02 7.87
N VAL A 111 -5.25 14.22 6.54
CA VAL A 111 -5.89 13.28 5.61
C VAL A 111 -5.27 11.90 5.78
N PHE A 112 -3.94 11.78 5.78
CA PHE A 112 -3.28 10.48 5.94
C PHE A 112 -3.42 9.87 7.33
N ASP A 113 -3.71 10.67 8.37
CA ASP A 113 -4.12 10.13 9.67
C ASP A 113 -5.47 9.42 9.60
N HIS A 114 -6.37 9.86 8.70
CA HIS A 114 -7.62 9.13 8.42
C HIS A 114 -7.32 7.80 7.70
N PHE A 115 -6.28 7.72 6.87
CA PHE A 115 -5.93 6.47 6.19
C PHE A 115 -5.30 5.42 7.12
N ALA A 116 -4.36 5.83 7.98
CA ALA A 116 -3.48 4.91 8.70
C ALA A 116 -4.18 3.87 9.58
N PHE A 117 -5.40 4.16 10.05
CA PHE A 117 -6.18 3.30 10.94
C PHE A 117 -7.57 2.94 10.37
N SER A 118 -7.79 3.23 9.08
CA SER A 118 -9.02 2.87 8.40
C SER A 118 -8.93 1.48 7.77
N SER A 119 -10.06 0.76 7.71
CA SER A 119 -10.18 -0.46 6.93
C SER A 119 -10.02 -0.19 5.43
N LEU A 120 -9.66 -1.21 4.65
CA LEU A 120 -9.46 -1.08 3.21
C LEU A 120 -10.68 -0.47 2.48
N PRO A 121 -11.94 -0.88 2.74
CA PRO A 121 -13.11 -0.24 2.10
C PRO A 121 -13.26 1.25 2.42
N VAL A 122 -12.91 1.67 3.65
CA VAL A 122 -12.93 3.08 4.04
C VAL A 122 -11.81 3.85 3.33
N GLN A 123 -10.61 3.29 3.24
CA GLN A 123 -9.50 3.88 2.49
C GLN A 123 -9.83 4.03 0.98
N GLU A 124 -10.53 3.05 0.39
CA GLU A 124 -11.02 3.13 -1.00
C GLU A 124 -12.03 4.26 -1.17
N SER A 125 -12.94 4.44 -0.20
CA SER A 125 -13.93 5.53 -0.20
C SER A 125 -13.26 6.90 -0.09
N TYR A 126 -12.25 7.05 0.79
CA TYR A 126 -11.43 8.27 0.87
C TYR A 126 -10.65 8.54 -0.41
N SER A 127 -10.07 7.50 -1.01
CA SER A 127 -9.37 7.61 -2.30
C SER A 127 -10.31 8.09 -3.41
N ALA A 128 -11.54 7.59 -3.44
CA ALA A 128 -12.57 8.03 -4.37
C ALA A 128 -12.97 9.49 -4.13
N ASN A 129 -13.10 9.90 -2.86
CA ASN A 129 -13.41 11.28 -2.47
C ASN A 129 -12.30 12.26 -2.90
N ILE A 130 -11.02 11.93 -2.67
CA ILE A 130 -9.87 12.72 -3.13
C ILE A 130 -9.84 12.82 -4.66
N LYS A 131 -10.07 11.70 -5.35
CA LYS A 131 -10.11 11.66 -6.82
C LYS A 131 -11.23 12.53 -7.39
N LYS A 132 -12.42 12.49 -6.78
CA LYS A 132 -13.60 13.28 -7.20
C LYS A 132 -13.33 14.78 -7.13
N ASN A 133 -12.61 15.22 -6.09
CA ASN A 133 -12.29 16.64 -5.87
C ASN A 133 -10.98 17.08 -6.56
N ASN A 134 -10.24 16.16 -7.19
CA ASN A 134 -8.97 16.43 -7.89
C ASN A 134 -7.90 17.11 -7.02
N CYS A 135 -7.87 16.83 -5.71
CA CYS A 135 -6.95 17.50 -4.80
C CYS A 135 -5.50 17.00 -4.93
N LEU A 136 -5.29 15.73 -5.31
CA LEU A 136 -3.95 15.12 -5.28
C LEU A 136 -2.99 15.69 -6.34
N ASN A 137 -3.47 16.00 -7.55
CA ASN A 137 -2.59 16.48 -8.62
C ASN A 137 -1.92 17.82 -8.27
N PRO A 138 -2.67 18.86 -7.80
CA PRO A 138 -2.06 20.10 -7.31
C PRO A 138 -1.04 19.90 -6.19
N LEU A 139 -1.28 18.97 -5.25
CA LEU A 139 -0.30 18.63 -4.22
C LEU A 139 1.00 18.09 -4.84
N LEU A 140 0.91 17.14 -5.77
CA LEU A 140 2.08 16.51 -6.39
C LEU A 140 2.86 17.50 -7.26
N ASP A 141 2.16 18.34 -8.02
CA ASP A 141 2.78 19.43 -8.79
C ASP A 141 3.55 20.39 -7.86
N PHE A 142 2.90 20.90 -6.81
CA PHE A 142 3.55 21.75 -5.82
C PHE A 142 4.74 21.07 -5.12
N THR A 143 4.61 19.78 -4.80
CA THR A 143 5.67 18.99 -4.15
C THR A 143 6.94 19.02 -4.97
N PHE A 144 6.84 18.69 -6.25
CA PHE A 144 8.03 18.58 -7.11
C PHE A 144 8.51 19.93 -7.64
N ASP A 145 7.63 20.91 -7.77
CA ASP A 145 8.03 22.29 -8.02
C ASP A 145 8.88 22.79 -6.84
N PHE A 146 8.42 22.63 -5.60
CA PHE A 146 9.15 23.06 -4.39
C PHE A 146 10.48 22.33 -4.20
N LEU A 147 10.47 21.00 -4.33
CA LEU A 147 11.69 20.20 -4.17
C LEU A 147 12.72 20.44 -5.28
N GLN A 148 12.35 21.07 -6.41
CA GLN A 148 13.28 21.37 -7.52
C GLN A 148 13.89 22.78 -7.46
N LEU A 149 13.31 23.70 -6.67
CA LEU A 149 13.64 25.14 -6.70
C LEU A 149 15.12 25.47 -6.50
N ALA A 150 15.77 24.81 -5.54
CA ALA A 150 17.06 25.29 -5.04
C ALA A 150 18.14 25.35 -6.13
N GLN A 151 18.11 24.42 -7.10
CA GLN A 151 19.21 24.20 -8.08
C GLN A 151 18.74 23.69 -9.45
N GLY A 152 17.43 23.65 -9.73
CA GLY A 152 16.88 22.98 -10.92
C GLY A 152 16.98 21.45 -10.86
N LYS A 153 17.46 20.91 -9.75
CA LYS A 153 17.52 19.48 -9.41
C LYS A 153 16.73 19.26 -8.13
N LEU A 154 16.17 18.06 -8.00
CA LEU A 154 15.46 17.66 -6.79
C LEU A 154 16.42 17.61 -5.58
N VAL A 155 15.97 18.17 -4.46
CA VAL A 155 16.70 18.23 -3.19
C VAL A 155 17.10 16.83 -2.71
N ASP A 156 18.30 16.72 -2.12
CA ASP A 156 18.75 15.51 -1.45
C ASP A 156 18.06 15.37 -0.08
N VAL A 157 17.20 14.36 0.05
CA VAL A 157 16.40 14.11 1.25
C VAL A 157 16.95 12.99 2.12
N SER A 158 18.19 12.54 1.87
CA SER A 158 18.85 11.48 2.66
C SER A 158 18.94 11.76 4.17
N LYS A 159 18.87 13.04 4.57
CA LYS A 159 18.92 13.45 5.98
C LYS A 159 17.54 13.50 6.65
N PHE A 160 16.46 13.44 5.88
CA PHE A 160 15.11 13.45 6.43
C PHE A 160 14.65 12.03 6.74
N ASN A 161 13.86 11.89 7.79
CA ASN A 161 13.15 10.64 8.03
C ASN A 161 11.95 10.58 7.06
N VAL A 162 11.95 9.63 6.14
CA VAL A 162 10.85 9.47 5.17
C VAL A 162 9.58 8.94 5.83
N ARG A 163 9.72 8.07 6.85
CA ARG A 163 8.61 7.35 7.50
C ARG A 163 7.86 8.20 8.52
N SER A 164 8.51 9.20 9.11
CA SER A 164 7.92 10.04 10.16
C SER A 164 8.21 11.51 9.93
N PHE A 165 7.33 12.35 10.47
CA PHE A 165 7.46 13.79 10.48
C PHE A 165 7.13 14.31 11.88
N GLU A 166 7.98 15.19 12.41
CA GLU A 166 7.76 15.86 13.70
C GLU A 166 7.72 17.37 13.49
N LEU A 167 6.65 17.97 14.00
CA LEU A 167 6.36 19.39 13.80
C LEU A 167 7.28 20.26 14.67
N ASP A 168 7.82 21.32 14.07
CA ASP A 168 8.70 22.33 14.66
C ASP A 168 10.12 21.90 15.05
N GLU A 169 10.56 20.71 14.63
CA GLU A 169 11.90 20.18 14.94
C GLU A 169 12.96 20.54 13.87
N SER A 170 12.56 21.18 12.77
CA SER A 170 13.47 21.56 11.69
C SER A 170 14.20 22.88 11.95
N GLU A 171 15.45 22.97 11.46
CA GLU A 171 16.30 24.16 11.62
C GLU A 171 15.76 25.42 10.91
N SER A 172 14.98 25.25 9.84
CA SER A 172 14.40 26.34 9.07
C SER A 172 13.03 25.97 8.52
N PRO A 173 12.19 26.98 8.21
CA PRO A 173 10.91 26.77 7.54
C PRO A 173 11.07 25.94 6.26
N GLU A 174 11.98 26.33 5.37
CA GLU A 174 12.25 25.61 4.12
C GLU A 174 12.52 24.11 4.34
N LYS A 175 13.38 23.75 5.30
CA LYS A 175 13.69 22.35 5.60
C LYS A 175 12.48 21.58 6.14
N GLU A 176 11.64 22.24 6.93
CA GLU A 176 10.41 21.62 7.43
C GLU A 176 9.41 21.35 6.31
N ILE A 177 9.22 22.28 5.36
CA ILE A 177 8.42 22.01 4.15
C ILE A 177 9.02 20.85 3.37
N GLN A 178 10.33 20.84 3.13
CA GLN A 178 10.99 19.74 2.39
C GLN A 178 10.76 18.39 3.08
N TRP A 179 10.92 18.33 4.39
CA TRP A 179 10.68 17.11 5.16
C TRP A 179 9.21 16.70 5.09
N LEU A 180 8.28 17.62 5.33
CA LEU A 180 6.86 17.35 5.30
C LEU A 180 6.36 16.90 3.93
N LEU A 181 6.80 17.56 2.85
CA LEU A 181 6.52 17.17 1.46
C LEU A 181 7.07 15.78 1.14
N THR A 182 8.29 15.48 1.58
CA THR A 182 8.90 14.16 1.39
C THR A 182 8.09 13.08 2.09
N HIS A 183 7.68 13.34 3.33
CA HIS A 183 6.86 12.43 4.11
C HIS A 183 5.46 12.25 3.50
N ILE A 184 4.81 13.34 3.10
CA ILE A 184 3.51 13.33 2.42
C ILE A 184 3.58 12.55 1.11
N TYR A 185 4.62 12.74 0.29
CA TYR A 185 4.80 11.98 -0.94
C TYR A 185 4.98 10.48 -0.69
N TYR A 186 5.72 10.10 0.35
CA TYR A 186 5.79 8.72 0.83
C TYR A 186 4.39 8.17 1.18
N LEU A 187 3.57 8.94 1.91
CA LEU A 187 2.20 8.56 2.26
C LEU A 187 1.29 8.47 1.03
N CYS A 188 1.45 9.36 0.04
CA CYS A 188 0.77 9.27 -1.25
C CYS A 188 1.07 7.94 -1.95
N LEU A 189 2.34 7.53 -2.01
CA LEU A 189 2.72 6.24 -2.60
C LEU A 189 2.22 5.05 -1.77
N ARG A 190 2.10 5.18 -0.45
CA ARG A 190 1.61 4.11 0.42
C ARG A 190 0.09 3.92 0.33
N TYR A 191 -0.68 5.00 0.39
CA TYR A 191 -2.14 4.95 0.51
C TYR A 191 -2.89 5.28 -0.78
N LEU A 192 -2.28 6.04 -1.69
CA LEU A 192 -2.87 6.47 -2.96
C LEU A 192 -2.01 6.06 -4.20
N PRO A 193 -1.35 4.88 -4.23
CA PRO A 193 -0.35 4.54 -5.24
C PRO A 193 -0.86 4.69 -6.67
N ASN A 194 -2.10 4.26 -6.94
CA ASN A 194 -2.69 4.33 -8.26
C ASN A 194 -2.95 5.78 -8.73
N LEU A 195 -3.41 6.65 -7.83
CA LEU A 195 -3.63 8.06 -8.17
C LEU A 195 -2.29 8.78 -8.41
N THR A 196 -1.31 8.55 -7.54
CA THR A 196 0.04 9.12 -7.68
C THR A 196 0.73 8.63 -8.95
N LYS A 197 0.61 7.33 -9.26
CA LYS A 197 1.12 6.76 -10.51
C LYS A 197 0.43 7.38 -11.74
N ASN A 198 -0.89 7.58 -11.69
CA ASN A 198 -1.61 8.21 -12.80
C ASN A 198 -1.09 9.63 -13.04
N TRP A 199 -0.95 10.45 -12.00
CA TRP A 199 -0.33 11.76 -12.11
C TRP A 199 1.06 11.68 -12.77
N TRP A 200 1.92 10.78 -12.29
CA TRP A 200 3.27 10.60 -12.84
C TRP A 200 3.26 10.18 -14.31
N LEU A 201 2.36 9.27 -14.71
CA LEU A 201 2.24 8.79 -16.09
C LEU A 201 1.88 9.92 -17.07
N TYR A 202 1.01 10.83 -16.65
CA TYR A 202 0.54 11.98 -17.43
C TYR A 202 1.40 13.25 -17.25
N SER A 203 2.39 13.21 -16.36
CA SER A 203 3.34 14.31 -16.17
C SER A 203 4.23 14.52 -17.41
N GLN A 204 4.72 15.74 -17.58
CA GLN A 204 5.64 16.07 -18.68
C GLN A 204 6.96 15.30 -18.53
N ASN A 205 7.60 14.93 -19.65
CA ASN A 205 8.86 14.16 -19.64
C ASN A 205 9.97 14.80 -18.78
N ARG A 206 10.00 16.14 -18.71
CA ARG A 206 10.94 16.90 -17.85
C ARG A 206 10.75 16.67 -16.36
N VAL A 207 9.56 16.28 -15.92
CA VAL A 207 9.20 15.95 -14.53
C VAL A 207 9.32 14.45 -14.32
N LYS A 208 8.76 13.66 -15.25
CA LYS A 208 8.63 12.20 -15.14
C LYS A 208 9.94 11.48 -14.80
N GLY A 209 11.01 11.76 -15.55
CA GLY A 209 12.31 11.12 -15.37
C GLY A 209 13.00 11.48 -14.05
N PRO A 210 13.17 12.78 -13.72
CA PRO A 210 13.72 13.19 -12.42
C PRO A 210 12.94 12.65 -11.23
N VAL A 211 11.61 12.69 -11.27
CA VAL A 211 10.74 12.17 -10.21
C VAL A 211 10.91 10.66 -10.04
N GLU A 212 10.97 9.90 -11.14
CA GLU A 212 11.18 8.45 -11.08
C GLU A 212 12.53 8.10 -10.43
N ALA A 213 13.62 8.72 -10.88
CA ALA A 213 14.96 8.46 -10.35
C ALA A 213 15.10 8.88 -8.87
N TRP A 214 14.49 10.01 -8.49
CA TRP A 214 14.48 10.48 -7.11
C TRP A 214 13.64 9.58 -6.21
N THR A 215 12.47 9.15 -6.67
CA THR A 215 11.59 8.21 -5.96
C THR A 215 12.29 6.88 -5.74
N GLN A 216 12.91 6.32 -6.78
CA GLN A 216 13.69 5.07 -6.71
C GLN A 216 14.80 5.15 -5.65
N LYS A 217 15.47 6.30 -5.56
CA LYS A 217 16.63 6.46 -4.66
C LYS A 217 16.21 6.64 -3.20
N TYR A 218 15.21 7.48 -2.95
CA TYR A 218 14.93 7.96 -1.60
C TYR A 218 13.66 7.39 -0.97
N ILE A 219 12.65 7.04 -1.77
CA ILE A 219 11.30 6.75 -1.26
C ILE A 219 10.93 5.28 -1.46
N SER A 220 11.14 4.74 -2.66
CA SER A 220 10.81 3.35 -3.00
C SER A 220 11.42 2.32 -2.04
N PRO A 221 12.68 2.43 -1.57
CA PRO A 221 13.22 1.46 -0.61
C PRO A 221 12.40 1.36 0.67
N VAL A 222 11.89 2.51 1.15
CA VAL A 222 11.06 2.59 2.37
C VAL A 222 9.66 2.00 2.11
N VAL A 223 9.03 2.37 0.99
CA VAL A 223 7.70 1.84 0.62
C VAL A 223 7.74 0.34 0.38
N ILE A 224 8.78 -0.17 -0.28
CA ILE A 224 9.01 -1.60 -0.49
C ILE A 224 9.11 -2.31 0.86
N GLU A 225 9.98 -1.84 1.76
CA GLU A 225 10.16 -2.45 3.06
C GLU A 225 8.84 -2.51 3.86
N ASP A 226 8.06 -1.42 3.84
CA ASP A 226 6.76 -1.36 4.53
C ASP A 226 5.71 -2.28 3.90
N SER A 227 5.69 -2.40 2.58
CA SER A 227 4.78 -3.30 1.87
C SER A 227 5.08 -4.75 2.20
N LEU A 228 6.37 -5.11 2.21
CA LEU A 228 6.85 -6.44 2.57
C LEU A 228 6.57 -6.77 4.04
N ARG A 229 6.78 -5.80 4.95
CA ARG A 229 6.46 -5.93 6.37
C ARG A 229 4.97 -6.13 6.59
N SER A 230 4.13 -5.35 5.93
CA SER A 230 2.67 -5.44 6.05
C SER A 230 2.16 -6.83 5.63
N VAL A 231 2.73 -7.41 4.58
CA VAL A 231 2.41 -8.78 4.15
C VAL A 231 2.81 -9.82 5.21
N MET A 232 3.98 -9.67 5.83
CA MET A 232 4.41 -10.57 6.92
C MET A 232 3.54 -10.44 8.17
N GLU A 233 3.21 -9.21 8.56
CA GLU A 233 2.33 -8.93 9.71
C GLU A 233 0.95 -9.55 9.47
N TRP A 234 0.35 -9.31 8.31
CA TRP A 234 -0.92 -9.94 7.91
C TRP A 234 -0.84 -11.47 7.96
N HIS A 235 0.20 -12.07 7.36
CA HIS A 235 0.34 -13.53 7.32
C HIS A 235 0.47 -14.14 8.72
N SER A 236 1.22 -13.49 9.61
CA SER A 236 1.42 -13.94 10.99
C SER A 236 0.20 -13.79 11.90
N ALA A 237 -0.72 -12.88 11.55
CA ALA A 237 -1.96 -12.66 12.28
C ALA A 237 -3.05 -13.71 11.97
N GLN A 238 -2.85 -14.52 10.92
CA GLN A 238 -3.79 -15.58 10.52
C GLN A 238 -3.39 -16.93 11.14
N ASP A 239 -4.37 -17.77 11.46
CA ASP A 239 -4.13 -19.15 11.88
C ASP A 239 -4.20 -20.11 10.69
N TRP A 240 -3.02 -20.55 10.25
CA TRP A 240 -2.86 -21.49 9.13
C TRP A 240 -2.70 -22.95 9.58
N THR A 241 -2.61 -23.22 10.88
CA THR A 241 -2.12 -24.52 11.39
C THR A 241 -3.09 -25.68 11.14
N ASN A 242 -4.39 -25.41 11.12
CA ASN A 242 -5.43 -26.41 10.92
C ASN A 242 -6.11 -26.32 9.54
N GLU A 243 -5.58 -25.49 8.64
CA GLU A 243 -6.14 -25.33 7.31
C GLU A 243 -5.55 -26.34 6.32
N GLU A 244 -6.40 -27.14 5.68
CA GLU A 244 -6.01 -27.87 4.48
C GLU A 244 -5.55 -26.87 3.41
N GLN A 245 -4.42 -27.16 2.76
CA GLN A 245 -3.83 -26.29 1.73
C GLN A 245 -3.47 -24.89 2.28
N ALA A 246 -2.85 -24.86 3.46
CA ALA A 246 -2.34 -23.66 4.11
C ALA A 246 -1.41 -22.85 3.20
N LEU A 247 -1.59 -21.53 3.18
CA LEU A 247 -0.75 -20.63 2.41
C LEU A 247 0.57 -20.38 3.16
N GLN A 248 1.67 -20.80 2.55
CA GLN A 248 3.02 -20.51 3.02
C GLN A 248 3.54 -19.25 2.33
N VAL A 249 3.96 -18.25 3.11
CA VAL A 249 4.50 -16.99 2.60
C VAL A 249 5.94 -16.80 3.10
N ARG A 250 6.85 -16.48 2.18
CA ARG A 250 8.24 -16.12 2.46
C ARG A 250 8.55 -14.78 1.85
N VAL A 251 9.20 -13.90 2.61
CA VAL A 251 9.56 -12.55 2.17
C VAL A 251 11.07 -12.36 2.14
N SER A 252 11.57 -11.83 1.04
CA SER A 252 12.97 -11.46 0.85
C SER A 252 13.09 -9.95 0.72
N TYR A 253 13.47 -9.27 1.81
CA TYR A 253 13.68 -7.83 1.82
C TYR A 253 14.80 -7.40 0.85
N LYS A 254 15.86 -8.19 0.73
CA LYS A 254 17.00 -7.89 -0.14
C LYS A 254 16.63 -8.00 -1.63
N ALA A 255 15.81 -8.99 -2.00
CA ALA A 255 15.37 -9.19 -3.38
C ALA A 255 14.11 -8.38 -3.72
N ALA A 256 13.51 -7.71 -2.74
CA ALA A 256 12.21 -7.07 -2.85
C ALA A 256 11.14 -8.04 -3.39
N GLU A 257 11.04 -9.23 -2.80
CA GLU A 257 10.27 -10.35 -3.35
C GLU A 257 9.43 -11.05 -2.27
N ILE A 258 8.22 -11.45 -2.64
CA ILE A 258 7.32 -12.30 -1.85
C ILE A 258 7.14 -13.61 -2.61
N VAL A 259 7.44 -14.74 -1.98
CA VAL A 259 7.18 -16.08 -2.52
C VAL A 259 6.03 -16.70 -1.75
N ALA A 260 5.00 -17.10 -2.48
CA ALA A 260 3.82 -17.77 -1.92
C ALA A 260 3.75 -19.19 -2.46
N SER A 261 3.47 -20.16 -1.59
CA SER A 261 3.40 -21.57 -1.95
C SER A 261 2.30 -22.29 -1.18
N ILE A 262 1.67 -23.26 -1.83
CA ILE A 262 0.67 -24.16 -1.23
C ILE A 262 1.12 -25.59 -1.52
N GLU A 263 1.20 -26.38 -0.46
CA GLU A 263 1.44 -27.82 -0.54
C GLU A 263 0.13 -28.52 -0.91
N ILE A 264 0.23 -29.47 -1.85
CA ILE A 264 -0.93 -30.21 -2.38
C ILE A 264 -0.88 -31.67 -1.92
N ASP A 265 0.29 -32.28 -2.03
CA ASP A 265 0.59 -33.66 -1.64
C ASP A 265 2.08 -33.72 -1.28
N GLU A 266 2.47 -34.54 -0.31
CA GLU A 266 3.85 -34.66 0.21
C GLU A 266 4.84 -35.05 -0.91
N GLU A 267 4.39 -35.86 -1.87
CA GLU A 267 5.21 -36.33 -3.00
C GLU A 267 5.22 -35.36 -4.20
N SER A 268 4.38 -34.33 -4.19
CA SER A 268 4.23 -33.37 -5.28
C SER A 268 4.96 -32.05 -5.00
N PRO A 269 5.53 -31.38 -6.01
CA PRO A 269 6.10 -30.06 -5.79
C PRO A 269 5.00 -29.08 -5.37
N THR A 270 5.27 -28.22 -4.39
CA THR A 270 4.32 -27.17 -3.98
C THR A 270 3.91 -26.31 -5.16
N THR A 271 2.65 -25.89 -5.28
CA THR A 271 2.28 -24.87 -6.27
C THR A 271 2.69 -23.50 -5.75
N SER A 272 3.41 -22.70 -6.54
CA SER A 272 4.02 -21.45 -6.07
C SER A 272 3.97 -20.31 -7.08
N ILE A 273 3.93 -19.09 -6.55
CA ILE A 273 4.10 -17.84 -7.28
C ILE A 273 5.13 -16.95 -6.56
N SER A 274 5.72 -16.03 -7.31
CA SER A 274 6.52 -14.94 -6.78
C SER A 274 5.89 -13.60 -7.16
N ILE A 275 5.92 -12.63 -6.25
CA ILE A 275 5.57 -11.24 -6.47
C ILE A 275 6.84 -10.42 -6.25
N SER A 276 7.39 -9.88 -7.34
CA SER A 276 8.59 -9.04 -7.30
C SER A 276 8.20 -7.56 -7.33
N LEU A 277 8.75 -6.78 -6.40
CA LEU A 277 8.60 -5.32 -6.35
C LEU A 277 9.77 -4.67 -7.10
N PRO A 278 9.51 -3.91 -8.19
CA PRO A 278 10.58 -3.22 -8.91
C PRO A 278 11.25 -2.14 -8.05
N PRO A 279 12.49 -1.71 -8.38
CA PRO A 279 13.18 -0.65 -7.62
C PRO A 279 12.42 0.68 -7.53
N THR A 280 11.55 0.97 -8.50
CA THR A 280 10.69 2.17 -8.57
C THR A 280 9.28 1.93 -8.04
N TYR A 281 9.03 0.80 -7.36
CA TYR A 281 7.72 0.53 -6.75
C TYR A 281 7.33 1.66 -5.77
N PRO A 282 6.06 2.11 -5.75
CA PRO A 282 4.90 1.63 -6.50
C PRO A 282 4.58 2.37 -7.81
N LEU A 283 5.46 3.27 -8.30
CA LEU A 283 5.26 3.91 -9.61
C LEU A 283 5.22 2.87 -10.74
N LEU A 284 6.17 1.93 -10.70
CA LEU A 284 6.06 0.67 -11.42
C LEU A 284 5.40 -0.38 -10.54
N GLN A 285 4.51 -1.16 -11.14
CA GLN A 285 3.73 -2.17 -10.42
C GLN A 285 4.59 -3.38 -10.06
N ALA A 286 4.19 -4.06 -8.99
CA ALA A 286 4.68 -5.38 -8.68
C ALA A 286 4.41 -6.35 -9.84
N LEU A 287 5.34 -7.26 -10.10
CA LEU A 287 5.24 -8.27 -11.15
C LEU A 287 4.96 -9.64 -10.54
N VAL A 288 3.92 -10.30 -11.04
CA VAL A 288 3.58 -11.68 -10.66
C VAL A 288 4.27 -12.65 -11.61
N VAL A 289 5.11 -13.53 -11.06
CA VAL A 289 5.86 -14.56 -11.78
C VAL A 289 5.41 -15.94 -11.30
N GLY A 290 5.15 -16.85 -12.24
CA GLY A 290 4.80 -18.23 -11.92
C GLY A 290 6.03 -19.04 -11.51
N GLY A 291 5.92 -19.77 -10.40
CA GLY A 291 6.89 -20.77 -9.99
C GLY A 291 6.49 -22.17 -10.45
N SER A 292 6.56 -23.14 -9.54
CA SER A 292 6.06 -24.50 -9.76
C SER A 292 4.53 -24.54 -9.82
N ARG A 293 3.98 -25.37 -10.72
CA ARG A 293 2.54 -25.60 -10.84
C ARG A 293 2.23 -27.09 -10.80
N VAL A 294 1.14 -27.47 -10.13
CA VAL A 294 0.60 -28.83 -10.11
C VAL A 294 -0.88 -28.81 -10.44
N ALA A 295 -1.37 -29.87 -11.08
CA ALA A 295 -2.78 -30.12 -11.37
C ALA A 295 -3.50 -29.09 -12.29
N VAL A 296 -2.77 -28.19 -12.94
CA VAL A 296 -3.32 -27.14 -13.82
C VAL A 296 -2.50 -27.04 -15.10
N ASP A 297 -3.16 -26.98 -16.26
CA ASP A 297 -2.48 -26.79 -17.55
C ASP A 297 -1.85 -25.39 -17.71
N ASP A 298 -0.99 -25.21 -18.72
CA ASP A 298 -0.29 -23.94 -18.95
C ASP A 298 -1.23 -22.77 -19.29
N LYS A 299 -2.37 -23.03 -19.93
CA LYS A 299 -3.30 -21.99 -20.35
C LYS A 299 -4.02 -21.41 -19.13
N LYS A 300 -4.54 -22.28 -18.27
CA LYS A 300 -5.21 -21.91 -17.03
C LYS A 300 -4.22 -21.28 -16.05
N TRP A 301 -2.99 -21.78 -15.97
CA TRP A 301 -1.93 -21.17 -15.17
C TRP A 301 -1.61 -19.73 -15.59
N LYS A 302 -1.40 -19.49 -16.89
CA LYS A 302 -1.20 -18.12 -17.41
C LYS A 302 -2.38 -17.21 -17.12
N SER A 303 -3.61 -17.73 -17.23
CA SER A 303 -4.82 -16.99 -16.88
C SER A 303 -4.85 -16.59 -15.40
N TRP A 304 -4.39 -17.46 -14.51
CA TRP A 304 -4.29 -17.15 -13.08
C TRP A 304 -3.29 -16.04 -12.81
N LEU A 305 -2.08 -16.13 -13.38
CA LEU A 305 -1.05 -15.09 -13.21
C LEU A 305 -1.55 -13.72 -13.69
N LEU A 306 -2.25 -13.66 -14.83
CA LEU A 306 -2.85 -12.43 -15.33
C LEU A 306 -3.96 -11.90 -14.41
N ALA A 307 -4.82 -12.78 -13.89
CA ALA A 307 -5.87 -12.38 -12.96
C ALA A 307 -5.28 -11.81 -11.65
N ILE A 308 -4.28 -12.48 -11.08
CA ILE A 308 -3.58 -12.04 -9.86
C ILE A 308 -2.86 -10.71 -10.11
N GLN A 309 -2.19 -10.55 -11.25
CA GLN A 309 -1.59 -9.28 -11.67
C GLN A 309 -2.64 -8.16 -11.79
N GLY A 310 -3.83 -8.50 -12.31
CA GLY A 310 -4.98 -7.59 -12.37
C GLY A 310 -5.47 -7.17 -11.00
N VAL A 311 -5.56 -8.09 -10.03
CA VAL A 311 -5.93 -7.76 -8.64
C VAL A 311 -5.02 -6.67 -8.10
N ILE A 312 -3.69 -6.82 -8.19
CA ILE A 312 -2.73 -5.79 -7.74
C ILE A 312 -3.00 -4.45 -8.43
N MET A 313 -3.25 -4.47 -9.74
CA MET A 313 -3.46 -3.26 -10.53
C MET A 313 -4.71 -2.47 -10.12
N PHE A 314 -5.81 -3.18 -9.79
CA PHE A 314 -7.10 -2.55 -9.54
C PHE A 314 -7.41 -2.34 -8.04
N SER A 315 -6.69 -2.99 -7.12
CA SER A 315 -6.87 -2.89 -5.65
C SER A 315 -5.85 -1.96 -4.98
N ASN A 316 -5.47 -0.85 -5.63
CA ASN A 316 -4.46 0.09 -5.12
C ASN A 316 -3.13 -0.60 -4.72
N GLY A 317 -2.73 -1.64 -5.45
CA GLY A 317 -1.48 -2.34 -5.18
C GLY A 317 -1.52 -3.31 -4.00
N ASN A 318 -2.71 -3.69 -3.49
CA ASN A 318 -2.83 -4.60 -2.36
C ASN A 318 -2.24 -5.98 -2.68
N LEU A 319 -1.08 -6.26 -2.08
CA LEU A 319 -0.34 -7.51 -2.26
C LEU A 319 -1.03 -8.69 -1.55
N VAL A 320 -1.77 -8.43 -0.47
CA VAL A 320 -2.50 -9.46 0.28
C VAL A 320 -3.65 -10.03 -0.55
N ASP A 321 -4.42 -9.18 -1.24
CA ASP A 321 -5.50 -9.65 -2.10
C ASP A 321 -4.99 -10.52 -3.24
N ALA A 322 -3.78 -10.23 -3.75
CA ALA A 322 -3.12 -11.05 -4.76
C ALA A 322 -2.77 -12.44 -4.22
N LEU A 323 -2.26 -12.53 -2.99
CA LEU A 323 -1.96 -13.79 -2.31
C LEU A 323 -3.24 -14.60 -2.02
N LEU A 324 -4.31 -13.93 -1.60
CA LEU A 324 -5.62 -14.55 -1.38
C LEU A 324 -6.26 -15.04 -2.69
N ALA A 325 -6.12 -14.29 -3.78
CA ALA A 325 -6.57 -14.70 -5.11
C ALA A 325 -5.81 -15.95 -5.59
N PHE A 326 -4.50 -16.02 -5.34
CA PHE A 326 -3.70 -17.22 -5.60
C PHE A 326 -4.21 -18.42 -4.80
N ARG A 327 -4.42 -18.27 -3.48
CA ARG A 327 -4.96 -19.32 -2.62
C ARG A 327 -6.31 -19.83 -3.12
N LYS A 328 -7.23 -18.91 -3.42
CA LYS A 328 -8.57 -19.22 -3.94
C LYS A 328 -8.51 -19.99 -5.26
N ASN A 329 -7.60 -19.63 -6.16
CA ASN A 329 -7.41 -20.32 -7.43
C ASN A 329 -6.94 -21.76 -7.21
N VAL A 330 -5.95 -21.98 -6.34
CA VAL A 330 -5.44 -23.33 -6.01
C VAL A 330 -6.55 -24.20 -5.39
N GLN A 331 -7.21 -23.70 -4.35
CA GLN A 331 -8.33 -24.40 -3.71
C GLN A 331 -9.46 -24.71 -4.71
N GLY A 332 -9.76 -23.77 -5.60
CA GLY A 332 -10.77 -23.96 -6.64
C GLY A 332 -10.40 -24.99 -7.70
N ALA A 333 -9.11 -25.18 -8.01
CA ALA A 333 -8.68 -26.24 -8.92
C ALA A 333 -8.75 -27.63 -8.28
N LEU A 334 -8.45 -27.73 -6.99
CA LEU A 334 -8.46 -28.98 -6.23
C LEU A 334 -9.90 -29.46 -5.97
N LYS A 335 -10.87 -28.53 -5.87
CA LYS A 335 -12.30 -28.86 -5.82
C LYS A 335 -12.75 -29.55 -7.12
N GLY A 336 -12.84 -30.88 -7.08
CA GLY A 336 -13.26 -31.73 -8.19
C GLY A 336 -12.17 -32.60 -8.80
N GLN A 337 -10.95 -32.57 -8.25
CA GLN A 337 -9.89 -33.52 -8.62
C GLN A 337 -9.94 -34.72 -7.69
N GLY A 338 -9.94 -35.93 -8.26
CA GLY A 338 -9.84 -37.18 -7.52
C GLY A 338 -8.40 -37.50 -7.16
N GLU A 339 -8.18 -38.03 -5.97
CA GLU A 339 -6.90 -38.62 -5.59
C GLU A 339 -6.74 -39.98 -6.26
N CYS A 340 -5.51 -40.33 -6.63
CA CYS A 340 -5.18 -41.67 -7.07
C CYS A 340 -5.43 -42.65 -5.91
N ALA A 341 -6.30 -43.64 -6.09
CA ALA A 341 -6.58 -44.63 -5.05
C ALA A 341 -5.37 -45.52 -4.67
N ILE A 342 -4.24 -45.38 -5.37
CA ILE A 342 -3.03 -46.19 -5.18
C ILE A 342 -1.93 -45.40 -4.45
N CYS A 343 -1.65 -44.17 -4.88
CA CYS A 343 -0.59 -43.34 -4.32
C CYS A 343 -1.10 -42.06 -3.65
N TYR A 344 -2.41 -41.85 -3.59
CA TYR A 344 -3.09 -40.69 -3.02
C TYR A 344 -2.75 -39.32 -3.66
N SER A 345 -1.90 -39.29 -4.70
CA SER A 345 -1.59 -38.06 -5.43
C SER A 345 -2.76 -37.55 -6.27
N VAL A 346 -2.86 -36.22 -6.39
CA VAL A 346 -3.91 -35.53 -7.17
C VAL A 346 -3.77 -35.78 -8.67
N ILE A 347 -4.83 -36.27 -9.32
CA ILE A 347 -4.86 -36.54 -10.76
C ILE A 347 -5.35 -35.30 -11.54
N SER A 348 -4.73 -35.03 -12.68
CA SER A 348 -5.16 -33.93 -13.57
C SER A 348 -6.58 -34.15 -14.11
N THR A 349 -7.28 -33.06 -14.46
CA THR A 349 -8.65 -33.09 -14.99
C THR A 349 -8.82 -33.89 -16.28
N ASN A 350 -7.73 -34.18 -16.99
CA ASN A 350 -7.76 -34.94 -18.24
C ASN A 350 -7.71 -36.46 -18.00
N MET A 351 -7.68 -36.91 -16.74
CA MET A 351 -7.40 -38.32 -16.37
C MET A 351 -6.10 -38.86 -16.99
N GLU A 352 -5.22 -37.96 -17.44
CA GLU A 352 -3.92 -38.32 -17.96
C GLU A 352 -2.99 -38.61 -16.77
N THR A 353 -2.35 -39.78 -16.84
CA THR A 353 -1.38 -40.21 -15.86
C THR A 353 -0.17 -39.29 -15.89
N PRO A 354 0.46 -38.98 -14.74
CA PRO A 354 1.62 -38.12 -14.69
C PRO A 354 2.72 -38.60 -15.66
N ASN A 355 3.17 -37.74 -16.58
CA ASN A 355 4.28 -38.04 -17.50
C ASN A 355 5.65 -38.18 -16.78
N LYS A 356 5.67 -38.07 -15.45
CA LYS A 356 6.84 -38.32 -14.61
C LYS A 356 6.62 -39.65 -13.88
N LYS A 357 7.59 -40.56 -14.00
CA LYS A 357 7.57 -41.88 -13.35
C LYS A 357 7.39 -41.70 -11.84
N CYS A 358 6.36 -42.33 -11.27
CA CYS A 358 6.18 -42.45 -9.82
C CYS A 358 7.36 -43.23 -9.21
N ALA A 359 7.91 -42.75 -8.09
CA ALA A 359 9.09 -43.34 -7.46
C ALA A 359 8.80 -44.71 -6.80
N THR A 360 7.53 -44.96 -6.45
CA THR A 360 7.15 -46.11 -5.62
C THR A 360 7.08 -47.40 -6.43
N TYR A 361 6.60 -47.37 -7.67
CA TYR A 361 6.64 -48.52 -8.59
C TYR A 361 6.69 -48.04 -10.04
N GLY A 362 7.72 -48.46 -10.80
CA GLY A 362 8.00 -48.03 -12.18
C GLY A 362 7.03 -48.52 -13.26
N TRP A 363 5.72 -48.50 -13.02
CA TRP A 363 4.69 -48.90 -13.99
C TRP A 363 3.96 -47.68 -14.55
N GLY A 364 3.82 -47.63 -15.89
CA GLY A 364 2.92 -46.69 -16.55
C GLY A 364 1.48 -47.17 -16.41
N LEU A 365 0.59 -46.32 -15.89
CA LEU A 365 -0.85 -46.56 -15.93
C LEU A 365 -1.34 -46.24 -17.36
N VAL A 366 -2.06 -47.17 -17.98
CA VAL A 366 -2.76 -46.94 -19.26
C VAL A 366 -4.25 -46.98 -18.97
N ALA A 367 -4.95 -45.88 -19.22
CA ALA A 367 -6.40 -45.83 -19.11
C ALA A 367 -7.03 -46.55 -20.32
N PHE A 368 -7.61 -47.73 -20.09
CA PHE A 368 -8.60 -48.31 -20.99
C PHE A 368 -9.99 -47.94 -20.47
N GLY A 369 -10.84 -47.44 -21.35
CA GLY A 369 -12.17 -46.92 -21.04
C GLY A 369 -12.95 -47.81 -20.07
N GLY A 370 -13.29 -47.25 -18.91
CA GLY A 370 -14.33 -47.75 -18.03
C GLY A 370 -13.97 -48.86 -17.03
N HIS A 371 -12.82 -49.52 -17.11
CA HIS A 371 -12.39 -50.53 -16.12
C HIS A 371 -10.90 -50.38 -15.78
N MET A 372 -10.58 -50.20 -14.49
CA MET A 372 -9.20 -50.24 -13.99
C MET A 372 -8.68 -51.69 -14.03
N GLY A 373 -7.68 -51.95 -14.86
CA GLY A 373 -6.94 -53.21 -14.90
C GLY A 373 -5.44 -52.97 -14.84
N VAL A 374 -4.71 -53.80 -14.09
CA VAL A 374 -3.24 -53.76 -13.99
C VAL A 374 -2.66 -54.65 -15.09
N THR A 375 -1.92 -54.06 -16.04
CA THR A 375 -1.18 -54.84 -17.06
C THR A 375 0.31 -54.75 -16.84
N SER A 376 0.97 -55.91 -16.71
CA SER A 376 2.42 -56.01 -16.74
C SER A 376 2.94 -55.77 -18.17
N MET A 377 3.59 -54.64 -18.43
CA MET A 377 4.55 -54.53 -19.52
C MET A 377 5.77 -55.42 -19.23
N THR A 378 5.79 -56.62 -19.82
CA THR A 378 7.05 -57.33 -20.06
C THR A 378 7.77 -56.64 -21.20
N ALA A 379 9.05 -56.35 -21.00
CA ALA A 379 9.94 -55.83 -22.02
C ALA A 379 10.13 -56.86 -23.14
N ASP A 380 9.96 -56.43 -24.38
CA ASP A 380 10.70 -56.93 -25.55
C ASP A 380 11.42 -55.75 -26.20
#